data_AF-A0A946EX50-F1
#
_entry.id   AF-A0A946EX50-F1
#
_cell.length_a   1.000
_cell.length_b   1.000
_cell.length_c   1.000
_cell.angle_alpha   90.00
_cell.angle_beta   90.00
_cell.angle_gamma   90.00
#
_symmetry.space_group_name_H-M   'P 1'
#
loop_
_entity.id
_entity.type
_entity.pdbx_description
1 polymer ?
#
loop_
_entity_poly.entity_id
_entity_poly.type
_entity_poly.pdbx_seq_one_letter_code
_entity_poly.pdbx_strand_id
1 'polypeptide(L)'
;MAILAKVSRGDFTESIHVVFATIVNGSGDVEYTFGDPHYFTCIRSSLKPFQAAASIKAGAVDSAGFTETELALMCASHQGENIHVETAKSMMKKLDYSVDKYECGAHYPADRESRYSEIRAEKAPVTFQNNCSGKHTGMLALAKHLKVDSKGYINRNHPVQEYIFSLLKSYLNMDEIPFSVDGCSAPTPFLTLQSIASLFQKMGSGEYPELNRAYQAMTNNPYLIAGKNQFDTNFIAALNGRGIAKGGGEAVQGISIQRSDNENWGIALKVLDGNPRSIPIAVMHILGKYDLLTKKELKKLDRYRSKTLKNVRGTDIGKIEIMIEDN
;
A
#
# COMPACT_ATOMS: atom_id res chain seq x y z
N MET A 1 -20.20 0.10 15.31
CA MET A 1 -20.75 -0.67 14.18
C MET A 1 -19.75 -0.67 13.03
N ALA A 2 -19.79 -1.67 12.15
CA ALA A 2 -18.95 -1.73 10.95
C ALA A 2 -19.48 -0.78 9.87
N ILE A 3 -18.65 -0.43 8.88
CA ILE A 3 -19.13 0.30 7.70
C ILE A 3 -19.70 -0.71 6.71
N LEU A 4 -20.91 -0.45 6.20
CA LEU A 4 -21.55 -1.29 5.19
C LEU A 4 -21.51 -0.57 3.82
N ALA A 5 -20.81 -1.14 2.85
CA ALA A 5 -20.85 -0.64 1.47
C ALA A 5 -21.82 -1.47 0.63
N LYS A 6 -22.96 -0.87 0.30
CA LYS A 6 -24.03 -1.47 -0.51
C LYS A 6 -23.66 -1.40 -1.98
N VAL A 7 -23.85 -2.52 -2.68
CA VAL A 7 -23.82 -2.62 -4.14
C VAL A 7 -25.26 -2.80 -4.60
N SER A 8 -25.73 -1.94 -5.51
CA SER A 8 -27.10 -2.01 -6.03
C SER A 8 -27.18 -2.50 -7.48
N ARG A 9 -28.37 -3.03 -7.82
CA ARG A 9 -28.85 -3.22 -9.19
C ARG A 9 -30.17 -2.47 -9.37
N GLY A 10 -30.14 -1.36 -10.10
CA GLY A 10 -31.20 -0.36 -10.00
C GLY A 10 -31.36 0.05 -8.53
N ASP A 11 -32.59 -0.09 -8.02
CA ASP A 11 -32.95 0.30 -6.65
C ASP A 11 -32.71 -0.79 -5.60
N PHE A 12 -32.46 -2.04 -6.03
CA PHE A 12 -32.33 -3.19 -5.14
C PHE A 12 -30.89 -3.39 -4.65
N THR A 13 -30.72 -3.81 -3.40
CA THR A 13 -29.43 -4.26 -2.86
C THR A 13 -29.07 -5.63 -3.45
N GLU A 14 -27.93 -5.72 -4.15
CA GLU A 14 -27.39 -6.98 -4.68
C GLU A 14 -26.34 -7.59 -3.73
N SER A 15 -25.50 -6.77 -3.11
CA SER A 15 -24.45 -7.24 -2.20
C SER A 15 -24.10 -6.18 -1.17
N ILE A 16 -23.51 -6.62 -0.04
CA ILE A 16 -23.01 -5.73 1.01
C ILE A 16 -21.57 -6.15 1.31
N HIS A 17 -20.65 -5.18 1.27
CA HIS A 17 -19.30 -5.35 1.79
C HIS A 17 -19.23 -4.80 3.21
N VAL A 18 -18.81 -5.64 4.16
CA VAL A 18 -18.56 -5.22 5.54
C VAL A 18 -17.11 -4.74 5.63
N VAL A 19 -16.94 -3.49 6.05
CA VAL A 19 -15.63 -2.84 6.19
C VAL A 19 -15.37 -2.54 7.65
N PHE A 20 -14.28 -3.11 8.16
CA PHE A 20 -13.74 -2.75 9.46
C PHE A 20 -12.66 -1.68 9.27
N ALA A 21 -12.57 -0.75 10.21
CA ALA A 21 -11.57 0.30 10.20
C ALA A 21 -11.17 0.73 11.61
N THR A 22 -9.92 1.16 11.75
CA THR A 22 -9.37 1.72 12.99
C THR A 22 -8.60 2.98 12.66
N ILE A 23 -8.81 4.02 13.47
CA ILE A 23 -8.13 5.32 13.35
C ILE A 23 -7.32 5.53 14.63
N VAL A 24 -6.04 5.84 14.47
CA VAL A 24 -5.10 6.15 15.55
C VAL A 24 -4.68 7.62 15.41
N ASN A 25 -4.80 8.39 16.48
CA ASN A 25 -4.52 9.84 16.50
C ASN A 25 -3.02 10.16 16.65
N GLY A 26 -2.67 11.45 16.72
CA GLY A 26 -1.28 11.92 16.85
C GLY A 26 -0.55 11.39 18.10
N SER A 27 -1.28 11.10 19.17
CA SER A 27 -0.74 10.57 20.43
C SER A 27 -0.49 9.06 20.39
N GLY A 28 -0.96 8.37 19.35
CA GLY A 28 -0.85 6.92 19.23
C GLY A 28 -2.04 6.15 19.83
N ASP A 29 -3.09 6.85 20.28
CA ASP A 29 -4.30 6.26 20.84
C ASP A 29 -5.31 5.93 19.74
N VAL A 30 -6.10 4.88 19.96
CA VAL A 30 -7.25 4.56 19.09
C VAL A 30 -8.33 5.60 19.33
N GLU A 31 -8.55 6.46 18.33
CA GLU A 31 -9.51 7.54 18.36
C GLU A 31 -10.91 7.05 17.96
N TYR A 32 -10.98 6.26 16.88
CA TYR A 32 -12.24 5.76 16.33
C TYR A 32 -12.11 4.35 15.79
N THR A 33 -13.20 3.59 15.88
CA THR A 33 -13.30 2.22 15.38
C THR A 33 -14.61 1.99 14.65
N PHE A 34 -14.53 1.28 13.53
CA PHE A 34 -15.67 0.70 12.83
C PHE A 34 -15.49 -0.81 12.79
N GLY A 35 -16.32 -1.55 13.52
CA GLY A 35 -16.08 -2.99 13.76
C GLY A 35 -15.04 -3.23 14.85
N ASP A 36 -14.29 -4.32 14.73
CA ASP A 36 -13.32 -4.76 15.74
C ASP A 36 -11.89 -4.24 15.44
N PRO A 37 -11.29 -3.40 16.29
CA PRO A 37 -9.91 -2.95 16.13
C PRO A 37 -8.87 -4.07 16.29
N HIS A 38 -9.24 -5.16 16.98
CA HIS A 38 -8.40 -6.34 17.17
C HIS A 38 -8.55 -7.37 16.04
N TYR A 39 -9.34 -7.06 15.00
CA TYR A 39 -9.50 -7.96 13.86
C TYR A 39 -8.14 -8.31 13.24
N PHE A 40 -7.78 -9.59 13.33
CA PHE A 40 -6.48 -10.09 12.97
C PHE A 40 -6.43 -10.43 11.48
N THR A 41 -5.62 -9.69 10.72
CA THR A 41 -5.53 -9.83 9.26
C THR A 41 -4.11 -9.68 8.77
N CYS A 42 -3.84 -10.19 7.57
CA CYS A 42 -2.56 -10.00 6.92
C CYS A 42 -2.45 -8.58 6.35
N ILE A 43 -1.37 -7.85 6.66
CA ILE A 43 -1.14 -6.49 6.14
C ILE A 43 -0.80 -6.48 4.64
N ARG A 44 -0.34 -7.62 4.09
CA ARG A 44 -0.01 -7.80 2.67
C ARG A 44 0.88 -6.66 2.14
N SER A 45 0.60 -6.18 0.93
CA SER A 45 1.37 -5.13 0.26
C SER A 45 1.28 -3.74 0.92
N SER A 46 0.44 -3.54 1.94
CA SER A 46 0.48 -2.32 2.75
C SER A 46 1.75 -2.23 3.61
N LEU A 47 2.48 -3.33 3.79
CA LEU A 47 3.74 -3.38 4.53
C LEU A 47 4.92 -2.69 3.82
N LYS A 48 4.86 -2.56 2.50
CA LYS A 48 6.02 -2.19 1.66
C LYS A 48 6.77 -0.93 2.12
N PRO A 49 6.12 0.16 2.54
CA PRO A 49 6.82 1.33 3.05
C PRO A 49 7.69 1.03 4.28
N PHE A 50 7.26 0.11 5.15
CA PHE A 50 8.01 -0.30 6.34
C PHE A 50 9.19 -1.23 5.98
N GLN A 51 9.05 -2.04 4.92
CA GLN A 51 10.18 -2.82 4.37
C GLN A 51 11.22 -1.89 3.71
N ALA A 52 10.76 -0.84 3.02
CA ALA A 52 11.64 0.19 2.47
C ALA A 52 12.36 0.95 3.60
N ALA A 53 11.65 1.30 4.68
CA ALA A 53 12.21 1.94 5.87
C ALA A 53 13.33 1.13 6.51
N ALA A 54 13.23 -0.21 6.54
CA ALA A 54 14.33 -1.07 6.97
C ALA A 54 15.60 -0.88 6.13
N SER A 55 15.44 -0.80 4.80
CA SER A 55 16.56 -0.57 3.87
C SER A 55 17.13 0.84 3.99
N ILE A 56 16.29 1.85 4.26
CA ILE A 56 16.72 3.22 4.53
C ILE A 56 17.53 3.26 5.83
N LYS A 57 16.98 2.70 6.91
CA LYS A 57 17.59 2.74 8.25
C LYS A 57 18.96 2.06 8.28
N ALA A 58 19.10 0.96 7.54
CA ALA A 58 20.38 0.29 7.40
C ALA A 58 21.41 1.10 6.60
N GLY A 59 21.00 2.10 5.80
CA GLY A 59 21.88 2.81 4.87
C GLY A 59 22.04 2.13 3.51
N ALA A 60 21.23 1.11 3.22
CA ALA A 60 21.28 0.34 1.98
C ALA A 60 20.84 1.17 0.76
N VAL A 61 19.83 2.03 0.93
CA VAL A 61 19.34 2.93 -0.12
C VAL A 61 20.43 3.90 -0.58
N ASP A 62 21.15 4.50 0.37
CA ASP A 62 22.23 5.45 0.07
C ASP A 62 23.46 4.74 -0.50
N SER A 63 23.82 3.58 0.05
CA SER A 63 24.94 2.77 -0.45
C SER A 63 24.73 2.28 -1.89
N ALA A 64 23.47 2.01 -2.27
CA ALA A 64 23.10 1.65 -3.63
C ALA A 64 22.96 2.86 -4.57
N GLY A 65 23.04 4.09 -4.06
CA GLY A 65 22.80 5.31 -4.83
C GLY A 65 21.37 5.41 -5.38
N PHE A 66 20.39 4.88 -4.65
CA PHE A 66 18.99 4.93 -5.09
C PHE A 66 18.41 6.35 -4.98
N THR A 67 17.69 6.77 -6.01
CA THR A 67 16.99 8.06 -6.06
C THR A 67 15.68 8.02 -5.28
N GLU A 68 15.04 9.17 -5.06
CA GLU A 68 13.69 9.23 -4.49
C GLU A 68 12.67 8.45 -5.32
N THR A 69 12.75 8.52 -6.65
CA THR A 69 11.90 7.77 -7.58
C THR A 69 12.07 6.26 -7.41
N GLU A 70 13.30 5.78 -7.25
CA GLU A 70 13.58 4.36 -7.00
C GLU A 70 13.13 3.91 -5.61
N LEU A 71 13.30 4.77 -4.60
CA LEU A 71 12.77 4.53 -3.26
C LEU A 71 11.23 4.46 -3.26
N ALA A 72 10.56 5.31 -4.03
CA ALA A 72 9.10 5.24 -4.18
C ALA A 72 8.66 3.89 -4.76
N LEU A 73 9.43 3.32 -5.70
CA LEU A 73 9.16 1.98 -6.24
C LEU A 73 9.32 0.87 -5.19
N MET A 74 10.21 1.03 -4.21
CA MET A 74 10.32 0.09 -3.08
C MET A 74 9.03 0.03 -2.26
N CYS A 75 8.32 1.16 -2.15
CA CYS A 75 7.03 1.27 -1.47
C CYS A 75 5.84 0.81 -2.35
N ALA A 76 6.04 0.59 -3.65
CA ALA A 76 4.97 0.50 -4.64
C ALA A 76 4.29 -0.88 -4.72
N SER A 77 3.05 -0.89 -5.19
CA SER A 77 2.37 -2.06 -5.77
C SER A 77 1.95 -1.71 -7.17
N HIS A 78 2.96 -1.49 -8.01
CA HIS A 78 2.79 -0.88 -9.31
C HIS A 78 2.06 -1.78 -10.32
N GLN A 79 1.56 -1.16 -11.39
CA GLN A 79 0.85 -1.88 -12.45
C GLN A 79 1.74 -2.52 -13.52
N GLY A 80 3.05 -2.32 -13.46
CA GLY A 80 3.98 -2.90 -14.44
C GLY A 80 4.06 -2.12 -15.75
N GLU A 81 3.61 -0.86 -15.74
CA GLU A 81 3.80 0.10 -16.83
C GLU A 81 5.29 0.39 -17.06
N ASN A 82 5.64 0.91 -18.25
CA ASN A 82 7.03 1.16 -18.66
C ASN A 82 7.84 1.95 -17.62
N ILE A 83 7.27 3.01 -17.03
CA ILE A 83 7.97 3.80 -16.00
C ILE A 83 8.41 2.91 -14.82
N HIS A 84 7.57 1.99 -14.37
CA HIS A 84 7.89 1.09 -13.26
C HIS A 84 8.99 0.09 -13.64
N VAL A 85 8.87 -0.49 -14.83
CA VAL A 85 9.83 -1.48 -15.35
C VAL A 85 11.21 -0.85 -15.51
N GLU A 86 11.30 0.35 -16.09
CA GLU A 86 12.57 1.05 -16.28
C GLU A 86 13.17 1.51 -14.95
N THR A 87 12.36 1.93 -13.97
CA THR A 87 12.85 2.22 -12.62
C THR A 87 13.42 0.95 -11.97
N ALA A 88 12.75 -0.20 -12.04
CA ALA A 88 13.25 -1.46 -11.48
C ALA A 88 14.56 -1.92 -12.14
N LYS A 89 14.69 -1.76 -13.47
CA LYS A 89 15.93 -2.04 -14.20
C LYS A 89 17.08 -1.12 -13.77
N SER A 90 16.81 0.18 -13.61
CA SER A 90 17.79 1.14 -13.11
C SER A 90 18.34 0.73 -11.74
N MET A 91 17.45 0.34 -10.82
CA MET A 91 17.84 -0.12 -9.49
C MET A 91 18.73 -1.36 -9.55
N MET A 92 18.37 -2.37 -10.35
CA MET A 92 19.19 -3.60 -10.50
C MET A 92 20.56 -3.30 -11.10
N LYS A 93 20.62 -2.40 -12.09
CA LYS A 93 21.89 -1.93 -12.67
C LYS A 93 22.80 -1.29 -11.62
N LYS A 94 22.26 -0.45 -10.73
CA LYS A 94 23.04 0.16 -9.63
C LYS A 94 23.55 -0.87 -8.62
N LEU A 95 22.81 -1.96 -8.44
CA LEU A 95 23.26 -3.09 -7.62
C LEU A 95 24.23 -4.03 -8.34
N ASP A 96 24.51 -3.82 -9.63
CA ASP A 96 25.26 -4.77 -10.46
C ASP A 96 24.69 -6.19 -10.40
N TYR A 97 23.35 -6.28 -10.40
CA TYR A 97 22.61 -7.54 -10.37
C TYR A 97 21.77 -7.72 -11.63
N SER A 98 21.66 -8.98 -12.05
CA SER A 98 20.77 -9.41 -13.13
C SER A 98 19.44 -9.94 -12.58
N VAL A 99 18.49 -10.19 -13.49
CA VAL A 99 17.10 -10.55 -13.14
C VAL A 99 16.96 -11.88 -12.39
N ASP A 100 17.93 -12.78 -12.50
CA ASP A 100 18.00 -14.06 -11.78
C ASP A 100 18.12 -13.91 -10.26
N LYS A 101 18.51 -12.73 -9.77
CA LYS A 101 18.52 -12.41 -8.34
C LYS A 101 17.12 -12.21 -7.76
N TYR A 102 16.09 -12.03 -8.58
CA TYR A 102 14.73 -11.91 -8.04
C TYR A 102 14.14 -13.26 -7.63
N GLU A 103 13.39 -13.26 -6.53
CA GLU A 103 12.71 -14.46 -6.01
C GLU A 103 11.16 -14.26 -5.91
N CYS A 104 10.62 -13.22 -6.56
CA CYS A 104 9.18 -12.93 -6.60
C CYS A 104 8.42 -13.55 -7.78
N GLY A 105 9.13 -14.13 -8.76
CA GLY A 105 8.54 -14.63 -10.00
C GLY A 105 8.04 -13.54 -10.95
N ALA A 106 7.59 -13.93 -12.13
CA ALA A 106 7.11 -13.03 -13.17
C ALA A 106 5.60 -13.19 -13.40
N HIS A 107 4.93 -12.08 -13.72
CA HIS A 107 3.55 -12.06 -14.18
C HIS A 107 3.37 -10.91 -15.17
N TYR A 108 2.38 -11.01 -16.05
CA TYR A 108 2.05 -9.90 -16.95
C TYR A 108 1.67 -8.63 -16.19
N PRO A 109 1.92 -7.44 -16.74
CA PRO A 109 1.48 -6.18 -16.15
C PRO A 109 0.00 -6.22 -15.72
N ALA A 110 -0.31 -5.58 -14.60
CA ALA A 110 -1.69 -5.36 -14.19
C ALA A 110 -2.35 -4.26 -15.02
N ASP A 111 -1.58 -3.29 -15.53
CA ASP A 111 -2.07 -2.34 -16.53
C ASP A 111 -2.46 -3.08 -17.82
N ARG A 112 -3.68 -2.83 -18.27
CA ARG A 112 -4.30 -3.55 -19.39
C ARG A 112 -3.61 -3.22 -20.72
N GLU A 113 -3.24 -1.96 -20.93
CA GLU A 113 -2.59 -1.51 -22.16
C GLU A 113 -1.20 -2.16 -22.28
N SER A 114 -0.41 -2.10 -21.21
CA SER A 114 0.90 -2.74 -21.11
C SER A 114 0.81 -4.25 -21.29
N ARG A 115 -0.14 -4.93 -20.63
CA ARG A 115 -0.38 -6.36 -20.80
C ARG A 115 -0.66 -6.74 -22.24
N TYR A 116 -1.60 -6.04 -22.90
CA TYR A 116 -1.97 -6.37 -24.28
C TYR A 116 -0.85 -6.07 -25.27
N SER A 117 -0.03 -5.03 -25.01
CA SER A 117 1.17 -4.76 -25.80
C SER A 117 2.15 -5.95 -25.75
N GLU A 118 2.46 -6.45 -24.55
CA GLU A 118 3.36 -7.60 -24.37
C GLU A 118 2.83 -8.87 -25.01
N ILE A 119 1.53 -9.16 -24.86
CA ILE A 119 0.89 -10.34 -25.47
C ILE A 119 0.93 -10.27 -26.99
N ARG A 120 0.62 -9.10 -27.60
CA ARG A 120 0.67 -8.92 -29.06
C ARG A 120 2.09 -9.03 -29.61
N ALA A 121 3.08 -8.69 -28.80
CA ALA A 121 4.49 -8.84 -29.13
C ALA A 121 5.04 -10.25 -28.83
N GLU A 122 4.18 -11.19 -28.41
CA GLU A 122 4.55 -12.57 -28.04
C GLU A 122 5.65 -12.65 -26.96
N LYS A 123 5.71 -11.62 -26.09
CA LYS A 123 6.69 -11.57 -25.01
C LYS A 123 6.17 -12.31 -23.79
N ALA A 124 7.01 -13.18 -23.25
CA ALA A 124 6.80 -13.77 -21.93
C ALA A 124 6.93 -12.68 -20.84
N PRO A 125 6.19 -12.80 -19.73
CA PRO A 125 6.32 -11.85 -18.65
C PRO A 125 7.72 -11.92 -18.03
N VAL A 126 8.26 -10.78 -17.62
CA VAL A 126 9.56 -10.68 -16.96
C VAL A 126 9.41 -10.15 -15.54
N THR A 127 10.33 -10.52 -14.65
CA THR A 127 10.22 -10.21 -13.21
C THR A 127 10.12 -8.72 -12.90
N PHE A 128 10.68 -7.85 -13.75
CA PHE A 128 10.53 -6.39 -13.63
C PHE A 128 9.07 -5.91 -13.71
N GLN A 129 8.17 -6.69 -14.33
CA GLN A 129 6.74 -6.38 -14.41
C GLN A 129 5.99 -6.80 -13.15
N ASN A 130 6.61 -7.60 -12.27
CA ASN A 130 6.02 -8.00 -11.02
C ASN A 130 5.76 -6.76 -10.16
N ASN A 131 4.55 -6.59 -9.63
CA ASN A 131 4.15 -5.44 -8.81
C ASN A 131 4.94 -5.29 -7.49
N CYS A 132 5.75 -6.29 -7.16
CA CYS A 132 6.66 -6.34 -6.03
C CYS A 132 8.12 -6.13 -6.41
N SER A 133 8.47 -5.96 -7.68
CA SER A 133 9.87 -5.86 -8.13
C SER A 133 10.65 -4.80 -7.33
N GLY A 134 10.13 -3.59 -7.16
CA GLY A 134 10.77 -2.54 -6.35
C GLY A 134 11.07 -2.95 -4.90
N LYS A 135 10.13 -3.58 -4.18
CA LYS A 135 10.39 -4.04 -2.79
C LYS A 135 11.46 -5.14 -2.76
N HIS A 136 11.50 -6.00 -3.78
CA HIS A 136 12.50 -7.06 -3.87
C HIS A 136 13.88 -6.49 -4.15
N THR A 137 13.98 -5.45 -4.98
CA THR A 137 15.24 -4.75 -5.20
C THR A 137 15.70 -4.02 -3.94
N GLY A 138 14.77 -3.48 -3.14
CA GLY A 138 15.07 -2.94 -1.81
C GLY A 138 15.69 -4.00 -0.88
N MET A 139 15.10 -5.20 -0.84
CA MET A 139 15.63 -6.33 -0.05
C MET A 139 17.00 -6.81 -0.56
N LEU A 140 17.22 -6.82 -1.88
CA LEU A 140 18.53 -7.13 -2.48
C LEU A 140 19.58 -6.07 -2.15
N ALA A 141 19.20 -4.78 -2.15
CA ALA A 141 20.07 -3.69 -1.72
C ALA A 141 20.45 -3.86 -0.24
N LEU A 142 19.49 -4.25 0.61
CA LEU A 142 19.74 -4.54 2.02
C LEU A 142 20.70 -5.73 2.20
N ALA A 143 20.51 -6.83 1.46
CA ALA A 143 21.44 -7.96 1.50
C ALA A 143 22.88 -7.54 1.12
N LYS A 144 23.02 -6.77 0.03
CA LYS A 144 24.32 -6.26 -0.45
C LYS A 144 24.97 -5.34 0.58
N HIS A 145 24.22 -4.44 1.20
CA HIS A 145 24.71 -3.52 2.23
C HIS A 145 25.19 -4.27 3.48
N LEU A 146 24.42 -5.28 3.92
CA LEU A 146 24.77 -6.13 5.06
C LEU A 146 25.92 -7.11 4.76
N LYS A 147 26.40 -7.17 3.51
CA LYS A 147 27.45 -8.09 3.05
C LYS A 147 27.12 -9.57 3.30
N VAL A 148 25.84 -9.92 3.15
CA VAL A 148 25.34 -11.30 3.24
C VAL A 148 25.04 -11.85 1.84
N ASP A 149 24.87 -13.17 1.70
CA ASP A 149 24.39 -13.73 0.43
C ASP A 149 23.03 -13.10 0.10
N SER A 150 22.80 -12.85 -1.18
CA SER A 150 21.49 -12.41 -1.65
C SER A 150 20.53 -13.59 -1.74
N LYS A 151 21.01 -14.82 -1.97
CA LYS A 151 20.14 -15.99 -2.16
C LYS A 151 19.27 -16.27 -0.94
N GLY A 152 17.97 -16.44 -1.15
CA GLY A 152 17.02 -16.72 -0.10
C GLY A 152 16.68 -15.52 0.77
N TYR A 153 16.84 -14.29 0.26
CA TYR A 153 16.46 -13.07 1.00
C TYR A 153 14.97 -13.02 1.36
N ILE A 154 14.13 -13.84 0.74
CA ILE A 154 12.72 -14.02 1.08
C ILE A 154 12.49 -14.99 2.26
N ASN A 155 13.52 -15.72 2.72
CA ASN A 155 13.38 -16.67 3.81
C ASN A 155 13.35 -15.94 5.15
N ARG A 156 12.46 -16.34 6.07
CA ARG A 156 12.28 -15.68 7.37
C ARG A 156 13.57 -15.55 8.20
N ASN A 157 14.45 -16.54 8.12
CA ASN A 157 15.70 -16.60 8.89
C ASN A 157 16.87 -15.93 8.14
N HIS A 158 16.61 -15.32 6.98
CA HIS A 158 17.62 -14.56 6.27
C HIS A 158 17.86 -13.22 7.01
N PRO A 159 19.11 -12.73 7.11
CA PRO A 159 19.43 -11.48 7.81
C PRO A 159 18.60 -10.27 7.35
N VAL A 160 18.23 -10.22 6.07
CA VAL A 160 17.31 -9.21 5.50
C VAL A 160 15.94 -9.24 6.20
N GLN A 161 15.32 -10.42 6.34
CA GLN A 161 14.00 -10.54 6.96
C GLN A 161 14.09 -10.33 8.47
N GLU A 162 15.15 -10.81 9.11
CA GLU A 162 15.39 -10.54 10.54
C GLU A 162 15.48 -9.04 10.82
N TYR A 163 16.21 -8.29 9.99
CA TYR A 163 16.30 -6.84 10.12
C TYR A 163 14.94 -6.15 9.91
N ILE A 164 14.20 -6.53 8.87
CA ILE A 164 12.85 -6.00 8.61
C ILE A 164 11.91 -6.26 9.79
N PHE A 165 11.88 -7.49 10.31
CA PHE A 165 11.00 -7.86 11.41
C PHE A 165 11.43 -7.23 12.73
N SER A 166 12.73 -7.10 12.99
CA SER A 166 13.26 -6.38 14.17
C SER A 166 12.75 -4.93 14.19
N LEU A 167 12.79 -4.25 13.04
CA LEU A 167 12.32 -2.88 12.95
C LEU A 167 10.79 -2.79 13.13
N LEU A 168 10.02 -3.70 12.53
CA LEU A 168 8.57 -3.78 12.75
C LEU A 168 8.20 -4.02 14.22
N LYS A 169 8.91 -4.92 14.89
CA LYS A 169 8.75 -5.19 16.33
C LYS A 169 8.97 -3.92 17.15
N SER A 170 9.99 -3.13 16.81
CA SER A 170 10.25 -1.86 17.51
C SER A 170 9.14 -0.83 17.31
N TYR A 171 8.59 -0.70 16.10
CA TYR A 171 7.47 0.23 15.85
C TYR A 171 6.18 -0.16 16.54
N LEU A 172 5.96 -1.46 16.73
CA LEU A 172 4.75 -2.01 17.30
C LEU A 172 4.86 -2.31 18.79
N ASN A 173 6.07 -2.22 19.36
CA ASN A 173 6.40 -2.69 20.70
C ASN A 173 5.92 -4.14 20.94
N MET A 174 6.27 -5.04 20.01
CA MET A 174 5.88 -6.46 20.03
C MET A 174 7.10 -7.36 20.07
N ASP A 175 7.10 -8.38 20.93
CA ASP A 175 8.19 -9.37 21.00
C ASP A 175 8.18 -10.31 19.81
N GLU A 176 7.00 -10.69 19.32
CA GLU A 176 6.81 -11.57 18.18
C GLU A 176 5.73 -11.04 17.24
N ILE A 177 5.93 -11.27 15.94
CA ILE A 177 4.99 -10.90 14.90
C ILE A 177 4.70 -12.16 14.08
N PRO A 178 3.48 -12.73 14.20
CA PRO A 178 3.05 -13.84 13.36
C PRO A 178 3.12 -13.46 11.89
N PHE A 179 3.49 -14.38 11.02
CA PHE A 179 3.62 -14.14 9.60
C PHE A 179 3.22 -15.35 8.77
N SER A 180 3.00 -15.13 7.48
CA SER A 180 2.88 -16.19 6.47
C SER A 180 3.66 -15.79 5.21
N VAL A 181 3.66 -16.64 4.20
CA VAL A 181 4.28 -16.37 2.89
C VAL A 181 3.27 -15.61 2.01
N ASP A 182 3.68 -14.45 1.50
CA ASP A 182 2.88 -13.65 0.55
C ASP A 182 2.97 -14.24 -0.88
N GLY A 183 2.12 -13.79 -1.79
CA GLY A 183 2.12 -14.21 -3.20
C GLY A 183 3.38 -13.86 -4.00
N CYS A 184 4.27 -13.05 -3.43
CA CYS A 184 5.60 -12.74 -3.96
C CYS A 184 6.74 -13.54 -3.29
N SER A 185 6.37 -14.56 -2.50
CA SER A 185 7.27 -15.44 -1.73
C SER A 185 7.91 -14.84 -0.47
N ALA A 186 7.88 -13.51 -0.28
CA ALA A 186 8.40 -12.88 0.93
C ALA A 186 7.46 -13.05 2.15
N PRO A 187 7.98 -13.00 3.39
CA PRO A 187 7.17 -13.10 4.59
C PRO A 187 6.28 -11.85 4.74
N THR A 188 5.06 -12.03 5.22
CA THR A 188 4.11 -10.95 5.47
C THR A 188 3.45 -11.11 6.85
N PRO A 189 3.48 -10.08 7.71
CA PRO A 189 2.86 -10.10 9.02
C PRO A 189 1.35 -10.31 8.99
N PHE A 190 0.84 -10.98 10.02
CA PHE A 190 -0.53 -10.82 10.48
C PHE A 190 -0.53 -9.90 11.69
N LEU A 191 -1.42 -8.91 11.66
CA LEU A 191 -1.50 -7.83 12.64
C LEU A 191 -2.98 -7.53 12.92
N THR A 192 -3.27 -6.93 14.07
CA THR A 192 -4.58 -6.33 14.31
C THR A 192 -4.74 -5.08 13.46
N LEU A 193 -5.98 -4.68 13.16
CA LEU A 193 -6.24 -3.41 12.47
C LEU A 193 -5.66 -2.21 13.24
N GLN A 194 -5.71 -2.23 14.57
CA GLN A 194 -5.06 -1.23 15.41
C GLN A 194 -3.55 -1.17 15.14
N SER A 195 -2.84 -2.30 15.14
CA SER A 195 -1.39 -2.31 14.87
C SER A 195 -1.07 -1.77 13.48
N ILE A 196 -1.89 -2.10 12.46
CA ILE A 196 -1.74 -1.53 11.11
C ILE A 196 -1.96 -0.02 11.15
N ALA A 197 -3.00 0.47 11.82
CA ALA A 197 -3.28 1.90 11.92
C ALA A 197 -2.15 2.64 12.65
N SER A 198 -1.60 2.07 13.73
CA SER A 198 -0.44 2.62 14.45
C SER A 198 0.82 2.70 13.59
N LEU A 199 1.07 1.72 12.71
CA LEU A 199 2.17 1.80 11.75
C LEU A 199 2.01 2.99 10.79
N PHE A 200 0.80 3.17 10.24
CA PHE A 200 0.54 4.30 9.34
C PHE A 200 0.50 5.65 10.08
N GLN A 201 0.18 5.67 11.36
CA GLN A 201 0.30 6.86 12.20
C GLN A 201 1.77 7.26 12.39
N LYS A 202 2.67 6.29 12.63
CA LYS A 202 4.11 6.55 12.74
C LYS A 202 4.74 6.95 11.41
N MET A 203 4.18 6.48 10.29
CA MET A 203 4.70 6.73 8.95
C MET A 203 4.86 8.23 8.64
N GLY A 204 3.86 9.04 9.01
CA GLY A 204 3.83 10.49 8.78
C GLY A 204 4.04 11.32 10.04
N SER A 205 4.42 10.73 11.18
CA SER A 205 4.57 11.48 12.44
C SER A 205 5.83 12.36 12.49
N GLY A 206 6.83 12.07 11.65
CA GLY A 206 8.13 12.73 11.68
C GLY A 206 9.08 12.20 12.76
N GLU A 207 8.63 11.29 13.62
CA GLU A 207 9.42 10.70 14.72
C GLU A 207 10.54 9.79 14.21
N TYR A 208 10.30 9.06 13.13
CA TYR A 208 11.24 8.08 12.55
C TYR A 208 11.78 8.59 11.21
N PRO A 209 13.06 8.98 11.12
CA PRO A 209 13.63 9.54 9.90
C PRO A 209 13.48 8.60 8.68
N GLU A 210 13.62 7.29 8.89
CA GLU A 210 13.48 6.30 7.83
C GLU A 210 12.04 6.19 7.29
N LEU A 211 11.03 6.33 8.17
CA LEU A 211 9.63 6.32 7.76
C LEU A 211 9.28 7.64 7.06
N ASN A 212 9.73 8.77 7.60
CA ASN A 212 9.51 10.07 6.99
C ASN A 212 10.14 10.12 5.59
N ARG A 213 11.35 9.59 5.39
CA ARG A 213 11.98 9.52 4.07
C ARG A 213 11.20 8.64 3.09
N ALA A 214 10.69 7.49 3.53
CA ALA A 214 9.81 6.66 2.71
C ALA A 214 8.47 7.37 2.39
N TYR A 215 7.92 8.12 3.35
CA TYR A 215 6.71 8.92 3.19
C TYR A 215 6.91 10.00 2.12
N GLN A 216 8.01 10.77 2.20
CA GLN A 216 8.34 11.82 1.23
C GLN A 216 8.54 11.24 -0.18
N ALA A 217 9.23 10.10 -0.30
CA ALA A 217 9.40 9.43 -1.59
C ALA A 217 8.03 9.08 -2.23
N MET A 218 7.08 8.59 -1.42
CA MET A 218 5.73 8.28 -1.87
C MET A 218 4.94 9.53 -2.27
N THR A 219 4.98 10.59 -1.45
CA THR A 219 4.25 11.84 -1.74
C THR A 219 4.79 12.58 -2.96
N ASN A 220 6.10 12.51 -3.19
CA ASN A 220 6.75 13.15 -4.35
C ASN A 220 6.58 12.35 -5.64
N ASN A 221 6.31 11.04 -5.55
CA ASN A 221 6.20 10.15 -6.71
C ASN A 221 4.89 9.33 -6.70
N PRO A 222 3.70 9.96 -6.60
CA PRO A 222 2.42 9.25 -6.41
C PRO A 222 2.09 8.29 -7.55
N TYR A 223 2.53 8.59 -8.78
CA TYR A 223 2.30 7.73 -9.93
C TYR A 223 2.98 6.37 -9.78
N LEU A 224 4.20 6.32 -9.25
CA LEU A 224 4.93 5.06 -9.09
C LEU A 224 4.30 4.09 -8.10
N ILE A 225 3.52 4.60 -7.14
CA ILE A 225 2.99 3.79 -6.03
C ILE A 225 1.97 2.76 -6.51
N ALA A 226 1.07 3.16 -7.41
CA ALA A 226 0.00 2.28 -7.90
C ALA A 226 -0.25 2.42 -9.41
N GLY A 227 0.28 3.44 -10.09
CA GLY A 227 0.11 3.65 -11.52
C GLY A 227 -1.21 4.32 -11.90
N LYS A 228 -1.48 4.30 -13.20
CA LYS A 228 -2.59 5.01 -13.84
C LYS A 228 -3.95 4.67 -13.20
N ASN A 229 -4.74 5.71 -12.93
CA ASN A 229 -6.14 5.62 -12.47
C ASN A 229 -6.39 4.86 -11.15
N GLN A 230 -5.37 4.57 -10.34
CA GLN A 230 -5.56 3.90 -9.05
C GLN A 230 -5.90 4.86 -7.92
N PHE A 231 -6.66 4.38 -6.94
CA PHE A 231 -7.06 5.18 -5.79
C PHE A 231 -5.84 5.75 -5.05
N ASP A 232 -4.86 4.92 -4.68
CA ASP A 232 -3.65 5.35 -3.97
C ASP A 232 -2.93 6.51 -4.68
N THR A 233 -2.66 6.37 -5.98
CA THR A 233 -2.01 7.42 -6.78
C THR A 233 -2.81 8.73 -6.78
N ASN A 234 -4.12 8.66 -6.98
CA ASN A 234 -4.95 9.87 -7.01
C ASN A 234 -5.12 10.49 -5.62
N PHE A 235 -5.19 9.67 -4.58
CA PHE A 235 -5.23 10.11 -3.19
C PHE A 235 -3.97 10.89 -2.82
N ILE A 236 -2.79 10.27 -3.00
CA ILE A 236 -1.50 10.90 -2.68
C ILE A 236 -1.33 12.20 -3.47
N ALA A 237 -1.64 12.21 -4.78
CA ALA A 237 -1.56 13.40 -5.61
C ALA A 237 -2.56 14.49 -5.21
N ALA A 238 -3.74 14.12 -4.69
CA ALA A 238 -4.73 15.09 -4.25
C ALA A 238 -4.26 15.84 -2.99
N LEU A 239 -3.71 15.11 -2.01
CA LEU A 239 -3.26 15.61 -0.72
C LEU A 239 -1.92 16.36 -0.76
N ASN A 240 -1.13 16.19 -1.84
CA ASN A 240 0.04 17.02 -2.14
C ASN A 240 1.01 17.17 -0.94
N GLY A 241 1.49 16.03 -0.42
CA GLY A 241 2.40 15.98 0.73
C GLY A 241 1.73 15.75 2.08
N ARG A 242 0.41 15.98 2.20
CA ARG A 242 -0.30 15.82 3.48
C ARG A 242 -0.81 14.42 3.79
N GLY A 243 -0.67 13.46 2.88
CA GLY A 243 -1.02 12.09 3.21
C GLY A 243 -0.64 11.09 2.14
N ILE A 244 -0.58 9.82 2.58
CA ILE A 244 -0.34 8.67 1.73
C ILE A 244 -1.43 7.62 1.90
N ALA A 245 -1.67 6.87 0.83
CA ALA A 245 -2.52 5.69 0.83
C ALA A 245 -1.70 4.52 0.28
N LYS A 246 -1.78 3.37 0.94
CA LYS A 246 -1.13 2.14 0.49
C LYS A 246 -2.06 0.94 0.63
N GLY A 247 -2.56 0.45 -0.50
CA GLY A 247 -3.38 -0.74 -0.61
C GLY A 247 -2.59 -2.04 -0.44
N GLY A 248 -3.26 -3.05 0.12
CA GLY A 248 -2.82 -4.41 0.29
C GLY A 248 -3.74 -5.39 -0.45
N GLY A 249 -3.23 -6.59 -0.74
CA GLY A 249 -4.07 -7.69 -1.22
C GLY A 249 -5.16 -8.04 -0.21
N GLU A 250 -6.21 -8.75 -0.65
CA GLU A 250 -7.36 -9.06 0.21
C GLU A 250 -8.01 -7.81 0.85
N ALA A 251 -8.08 -6.71 0.09
CA ALA A 251 -8.75 -5.46 0.47
C ALA A 251 -8.35 -4.90 1.85
N VAL A 252 -7.05 -4.82 2.10
CA VAL A 252 -6.46 -4.04 3.19
C VAL A 252 -6.07 -2.66 2.64
N GLN A 253 -6.25 -1.61 3.45
CA GLN A 253 -5.79 -0.27 3.11
C GLN A 253 -5.18 0.39 4.33
N GLY A 254 -3.99 0.95 4.18
CA GLY A 254 -3.40 1.84 5.17
C GLY A 254 -3.34 3.28 4.65
N ILE A 255 -3.54 4.24 5.55
CA ILE A 255 -3.51 5.68 5.27
C ILE A 255 -2.77 6.40 6.37
N SER A 256 -1.83 7.26 6.00
CA SER A 256 -1.26 8.29 6.88
C SER A 256 -1.80 9.63 6.41
N ILE A 257 -2.29 10.46 7.32
CA ILE A 257 -2.82 11.79 6.97
C ILE A 257 -2.45 12.82 8.03
N GLN A 258 -1.78 13.87 7.59
CA GLN A 258 -1.46 15.03 8.40
C GLN A 258 -2.69 15.95 8.46
N ARG A 259 -3.10 16.30 9.67
CA ARG A 259 -4.21 17.21 9.96
C ARG A 259 -3.75 18.66 9.98
N SER A 260 -4.70 19.58 10.05
CA SER A 260 -4.44 21.03 10.06
C SER A 260 -3.70 21.53 11.30
N ASP A 261 -3.74 20.77 12.40
CA ASP A 261 -3.01 20.98 13.64
C ASP A 261 -1.60 20.37 13.63
N ASN A 262 -1.15 19.86 12.47
CA ASN A 262 0.10 19.13 12.25
C ASN A 262 0.19 17.76 12.92
N GLU A 263 -0.88 17.27 13.55
CA GLU A 263 -0.91 15.87 13.97
C GLU A 263 -1.00 14.94 12.77
N ASN A 264 -0.33 13.78 12.83
CA ASN A 264 -0.51 12.74 11.85
C ASN A 264 -1.40 11.63 12.41
N TRP A 265 -2.45 11.30 11.66
CA TRP A 265 -3.36 10.20 11.98
C TRP A 265 -3.08 9.01 11.06
N GLY A 266 -3.17 7.82 11.64
CA GLY A 266 -3.08 6.56 10.92
C GLY A 266 -4.44 5.89 10.81
N ILE A 267 -4.78 5.38 9.64
CA ILE A 267 -6.04 4.66 9.41
C ILE A 267 -5.72 3.31 8.76
N ALA A 268 -6.31 2.25 9.29
CA ALA A 268 -6.32 0.93 8.66
C ALA A 268 -7.74 0.52 8.35
N LEU A 269 -7.95 -0.07 7.18
CA LEU A 269 -9.23 -0.64 6.76
C LEU A 269 -9.04 -2.08 6.27
N LYS A 270 -10.06 -2.90 6.46
CA LYS A 270 -10.19 -4.24 5.90
C LYS A 270 -11.62 -4.49 5.45
N VAL A 271 -11.80 -4.82 4.16
CA VAL A 271 -13.06 -5.39 3.68
C VAL A 271 -13.05 -6.90 3.96
N LEU A 272 -14.03 -7.38 4.72
CA LEU A 272 -13.98 -8.74 5.27
C LEU A 272 -13.98 -9.83 4.19
N ASP A 273 -14.68 -9.62 3.08
CA ASP A 273 -14.73 -10.55 1.95
C ASP A 273 -13.52 -10.47 1.00
N GLY A 274 -12.55 -9.60 1.30
CA GLY A 274 -11.33 -9.42 0.49
C GLY A 274 -11.53 -8.65 -0.82
N ASN A 275 -12.75 -8.17 -1.11
CA ASN A 275 -13.02 -7.47 -2.36
C ASN A 275 -12.66 -5.97 -2.27
N PRO A 276 -11.73 -5.45 -3.08
CA PRO A 276 -11.24 -4.08 -2.95
C PRO A 276 -12.22 -3.02 -3.50
N ARG A 277 -13.31 -3.41 -4.18
CA ARG A 277 -14.17 -2.45 -4.89
C ARG A 277 -14.88 -1.42 -4.01
N SER A 278 -14.98 -1.69 -2.70
CA SER A 278 -15.55 -0.77 -1.70
C SER A 278 -14.51 0.10 -0.98
N ILE A 279 -13.20 -0.22 -1.08
CA ILE A 279 -12.13 0.49 -0.34
C ILE A 279 -12.17 2.00 -0.57
N PRO A 280 -12.17 2.53 -1.81
CA PRO A 280 -12.15 3.97 -2.02
C PRO A 280 -13.35 4.68 -1.38
N ILE A 281 -14.52 4.04 -1.41
CA ILE A 281 -15.79 4.62 -0.91
C ILE A 281 -15.80 4.61 0.62
N ALA A 282 -15.34 3.52 1.25
CA ALA A 282 -15.21 3.44 2.70
C ALA A 282 -14.17 4.45 3.23
N VAL A 283 -13.04 4.60 2.54
CA VAL A 283 -12.04 5.62 2.86
C VAL A 283 -12.65 7.02 2.77
N MET A 284 -13.29 7.36 1.65
CA MET A 284 -13.89 8.69 1.48
C MET A 284 -14.99 8.98 2.51
N HIS A 285 -15.74 7.95 2.93
CA HIS A 285 -16.73 8.09 4.00
C HIS A 285 -16.07 8.45 5.34
N ILE A 286 -15.02 7.72 5.75
CA ILE A 286 -14.27 8.00 6.98
C ILE A 286 -13.68 9.42 6.94
N LEU A 287 -12.99 9.76 5.84
CA LEU A 287 -12.33 11.05 5.71
C LEU A 287 -13.32 12.22 5.71
N GLY A 288 -14.51 12.04 5.12
CA GLY A 288 -15.57 13.03 5.15
C GLY A 288 -16.26 13.13 6.51
N LYS A 289 -16.46 12.01 7.22
CA LYS A 289 -17.12 11.98 8.54
C LYS A 289 -16.33 12.72 9.62
N TYR A 290 -15.00 12.76 9.49
CA TYR A 290 -14.11 13.40 10.46
C TYR A 290 -13.38 14.64 9.90
N ASP A 291 -13.89 15.21 8.80
CA ASP A 291 -13.37 16.44 8.19
C ASP A 291 -11.85 16.42 7.93
N LEU A 292 -11.31 15.27 7.52
CA LEU A 292 -9.87 15.06 7.33
C LEU A 292 -9.35 15.59 5.98
N LEU A 293 -10.25 16.03 5.10
CA LEU A 293 -9.93 16.60 3.79
C LEU A 293 -10.35 18.06 3.72
N THR A 294 -9.51 18.89 3.11
CA THR A 294 -9.93 20.23 2.71
C THR A 294 -10.97 20.14 1.60
N LYS A 295 -11.77 21.21 1.42
CA LYS A 295 -12.73 21.32 0.29
C LYS A 295 -12.06 21.08 -1.08
N LYS A 296 -10.80 21.50 -1.23
CA LYS A 296 -10.03 21.33 -2.48
C LYS A 296 -9.68 19.87 -2.74
N GLU A 297 -9.26 19.12 -1.72
CA GLU A 297 -8.95 17.69 -1.88
C GLU A 297 -10.21 16.86 -2.06
N LEU A 298 -11.27 17.17 -1.31
CA LEU A 298 -12.56 16.52 -1.47
C LEU A 298 -13.05 16.63 -2.91
N LYS A 299 -12.95 17.82 -3.53
CA LYS A 299 -13.30 18.03 -4.94
C LYS A 299 -12.47 17.18 -5.90
N LYS A 300 -11.17 17.01 -5.65
CA LYS A 300 -10.29 16.15 -6.48
C LYS A 300 -10.63 14.66 -6.35
N LEU A 301 -11.16 14.25 -5.19
CA LEU A 301 -11.45 12.86 -4.87
C LEU A 301 -12.95 12.50 -4.94
N ASP A 302 -13.80 13.44 -5.36
CA ASP A 302 -15.27 13.31 -5.30
C ASP A 302 -15.79 12.05 -6.01
N ARG A 303 -15.15 11.66 -7.11
CA ARG A 303 -15.45 10.42 -7.87
C ARG A 303 -15.31 9.12 -7.06
N TYR A 304 -14.70 9.16 -5.88
CA TYR A 304 -14.54 8.00 -5.00
C TYR A 304 -15.57 7.96 -3.86
N ARG A 305 -16.44 8.97 -3.71
CA ARG A 305 -17.50 8.96 -2.68
C ARG A 305 -18.60 7.96 -2.99
N SER A 306 -18.86 7.72 -4.27
CA SER A 306 -19.73 6.66 -4.77
C SER A 306 -19.20 6.18 -6.12
N LYS A 307 -19.61 4.99 -6.53
CA LYS A 307 -19.23 4.44 -7.84
C LYS A 307 -20.47 4.01 -8.60
N THR A 308 -20.86 4.78 -9.62
CA THR A 308 -21.87 4.32 -10.59
C THR A 308 -21.35 3.09 -11.32
N LEU A 309 -22.14 2.03 -11.32
CA LEU A 309 -21.89 0.81 -12.07
C LEU A 309 -22.53 0.96 -13.44
N LYS A 310 -21.75 0.75 -14.49
CA LYS A 310 -22.19 0.74 -15.88
C LYS A 310 -22.02 -0.64 -16.49
N ASN A 311 -22.94 -1.06 -17.36
CA ASN A 311 -22.76 -2.25 -18.18
C ASN A 311 -21.78 -1.98 -19.33
N VAL A 312 -21.45 -3.00 -20.13
CA VAL A 312 -20.52 -2.87 -21.27
C VAL A 312 -21.04 -1.89 -22.34
N ARG A 313 -22.36 -1.68 -22.44
CA ARG A 313 -22.98 -0.67 -23.32
C ARG A 313 -23.00 0.74 -22.73
N GLY A 314 -22.49 0.94 -21.51
CA GLY A 314 -22.44 2.23 -20.83
C GLY A 314 -23.71 2.64 -20.08
N THR A 315 -24.73 1.76 -20.02
CA THR A 315 -25.97 2.00 -19.27
C THR A 315 -25.69 1.92 -17.76
N ASP A 316 -26.25 2.86 -17.00
CA ASP A 316 -26.22 2.82 -15.53
C ASP A 316 -27.08 1.66 -15.03
N ILE A 317 -26.49 0.79 -14.22
CA ILE A 317 -27.13 -0.43 -13.73
C ILE A 317 -27.15 -0.53 -12.21
N GLY A 318 -26.71 0.52 -11.51
CA GLY A 318 -26.64 0.58 -10.06
C GLY A 318 -25.43 1.37 -9.59
N LYS A 319 -25.10 1.26 -8.31
CA LYS A 319 -23.98 1.99 -7.70
C LYS A 319 -23.41 1.24 -6.50
N ILE A 320 -22.21 1.64 -6.09
CA ILE A 320 -21.63 1.31 -4.79
C ILE A 320 -21.64 2.58 -3.94
N GLU A 321 -22.21 2.49 -2.74
CA GLU A 321 -22.28 3.59 -1.77
C GLU A 321 -22.27 3.06 -0.33
N ILE A 322 -21.95 3.92 0.64
CA ILE A 322 -22.06 3.56 2.05
C ILE A 322 -23.52 3.59 2.47
N MET A 323 -23.98 2.49 3.08
CA MET A 323 -25.24 2.43 3.79
C MET A 323 -25.02 3.09 5.14
N ILE A 324 -25.69 4.22 5.36
CA ILE A 324 -25.70 4.89 6.66
C ILE A 324 -26.73 4.14 7.49
N GLU A 325 -26.27 3.36 8.47
CA GLU A 325 -27.10 3.06 9.63
C GLU A 325 -27.01 4.31 10.52
N ASP A 326 -28.04 5.15 10.46
CA ASP A 326 -28.20 6.21 11.44
C ASP A 326 -28.32 5.52 12.82
N ASN A 327 -27.44 5.91 13.75
CA ASN A 327 -27.65 5.64 15.18
C ASN A 327 -28.65 6.65 15.72
#